data_AF-A0A9E0CX81-F1
#
_entry.id   AF-A0A9E0CX81-F1
#
_cell.length_a   1.000
_cell.length_b   1.000
_cell.length_c   1.000
_cell.angle_alpha   90.00
_cell.angle_beta   90.00
_cell.angle_gamma   90.00
#
_symmetry.space_group_name_H-M   'P 1'
#
loop_
_entity.id
_entity.type
_entity.pdbx_description
1 polymer ?
#
loop_
_entity_poly.entity_id
_entity_poly.type
_entity_poly.pdbx_seq_one_letter_code
_entity_poly.pdbx_strand_id
1 'polypeptide(L)'
;AYVAEIIRAGIQAVDQGQMEGGRSLGLSYVQTMKDIILPQAIKNILPALGNEFIVLVKETSILGYVAIVDLTKVSDFVISRIFEALAPLLGTALIYYVIVKFLTLGLNALERRLRQSDRR
;
A
#
# COMPACT_ATOMS: atom_id res chain seq x y z
N ALA A 1 6.23 -5.34 11.58
CA ALA A 1 6.87 -4.07 11.96
C ALA A 1 6.37 -2.91 11.08
N TYR A 2 6.51 -3.00 9.75
CA TYR A 2 6.18 -1.91 8.81
C TYR A 2 4.75 -1.35 8.89
N VAL A 3 3.71 -2.19 8.92
CA VAL A 3 2.31 -1.72 9.01
C VAL A 3 2.03 -0.93 10.29
N ALA A 4 2.56 -1.38 11.43
CA ALA A 4 2.38 -0.69 12.71
C ALA A 4 3.04 0.71 12.69
N GLU A 5 4.20 0.81 12.05
CA GLU A 5 4.91 2.08 11.89
C GLU A 5 4.18 3.03 10.94
N ILE A 6 3.60 2.52 9.84
CA ILE A 6 2.74 3.29 8.94
C ILE A 6 1.52 3.84 9.68
N ILE A 7 0.86 3.02 10.50
CA ILE A 7 -0.28 3.45 11.32
C ILE A 7 0.16 4.53 12.31
N ARG A 8 1.27 4.32 13.02
CA ARG A 8 1.84 5.26 13.99
C ARG A 8 2.18 6.59 13.33
N ALA A 9 2.88 6.56 12.20
CA ALA A 9 3.27 7.73 11.43
C ALA A 9 2.04 8.47 10.88
N GLY A 10 1.02 7.74 10.43
CA GLY A 10 -0.22 8.33 9.94
C GLY A 10 -1.02 9.06 11.03
N ILE A 11 -1.01 8.55 12.27
CA ILE A 11 -1.60 9.25 13.42
C ILE A 11 -0.75 10.49 13.80
N GLN A 12 0.58 10.37 13.81
CA GLN A 12 1.48 11.49 14.13
C GLN A 12 1.50 12.59 13.06
N ALA A 13 1.08 12.30 11.83
CA ALA A 13 0.96 13.28 10.76
C ALA A 13 -0.25 14.21 10.93
N VAL A 14 -1.19 13.89 11.83
CA VAL A 14 -2.31 14.78 12.17
C VAL A 14 -1.81 15.90 13.09
N ASP A 15 -2.19 17.14 12.79
CA ASP A 15 -1.80 18.32 13.54
C ASP A 15 -2.18 18.20 15.03
N GLN A 16 -1.24 18.48 15.94
CA GLN A 16 -1.49 18.37 17.38
C GLN A 16 -2.59 19.32 17.87
N GLY A 17 -2.81 20.44 17.18
CA GLY A 17 -3.91 21.36 17.40
C GLY A 17 -5.29 20.74 17.23
N GLN A 18 -5.44 19.64 16.48
CA GLN A 18 -6.70 18.87 16.43
C GLN A 18 -6.99 18.21 17.79
N MET A 19 -5.96 17.71 18.47
CA MET A 19 -6.07 17.15 19.81
C MET A 19 -6.34 18.26 20.84
N GLU A 20 -5.60 19.36 20.77
CA GLU A 20 -5.80 20.52 21.66
C GLU A 20 -7.19 21.12 21.49
N GLY A 21 -7.65 21.32 20.25
CA GLY A 21 -8.99 21.83 19.94
C GLY A 21 -10.11 20.92 20.44
N GLY A 22 -9.97 19.60 20.29
CA GLY A 22 -10.94 18.65 20.87
C GLY A 22 -11.01 18.77 22.40
N ARG A 23 -9.87 18.96 23.08
CA ARG A 23 -9.85 19.21 24.52
C ARG A 23 -10.46 20.55 24.91
N SER A 24 -10.21 21.61 24.14
CA SER A 24 -10.83 22.92 24.36
C SER A 24 -12.35 22.90 24.21
N LEU A 25 -12.89 21.97 23.41
CA LEU A 25 -14.32 21.73 23.26
C LEU A 25 -14.89 20.77 24.33
N GLY A 26 -14.09 20.35 25.32
CA GLY A 26 -14.52 19.46 26.40
C GLY A 26 -14.55 17.97 26.03
N LEU A 27 -14.02 17.58 24.87
CA LEU A 27 -13.98 16.17 24.47
C LEU A 27 -12.93 15.41 25.28
N SER A 28 -13.25 14.15 25.61
CA SER A 28 -12.29 13.20 26.13
C SER A 28 -11.25 12.82 25.07
N TYR A 29 -10.14 12.21 25.51
CA TYR A 29 -9.12 11.67 24.60
C TYR A 29 -9.73 10.70 23.60
N VAL A 30 -10.58 9.79 24.08
CA VAL A 30 -11.19 8.73 23.27
C VAL A 30 -12.13 9.33 22.22
N GLN A 31 -12.95 10.32 22.61
CA GLN A 31 -13.83 11.04 21.67
C GLN A 31 -13.00 11.77 20.60
N THR A 32 -12.00 12.55 21.00
CA THR A 32 -11.17 13.28 20.05
C THR A 32 -10.41 12.34 19.12
N MET A 33 -9.86 11.25 19.66
CA MET A 33 -9.14 10.25 18.87
C MET A 33 -10.06 9.60 17.84
N LYS A 34 -11.25 9.14 18.25
CA LYS A 34 -12.19 8.42 17.38
C LYS A 34 -12.84 9.33 16.34
N ASP A 35 -13.26 10.51 16.74
CA ASP A 35 -14.16 11.36 15.94
C ASP A 35 -13.39 12.41 15.13
N ILE A 36 -12.17 12.77 15.53
CA ILE A 36 -11.37 13.84 14.89
C ILE A 36 -10.07 13.28 14.30
N ILE A 37 -9.22 12.66 15.13
CA ILE A 37 -7.86 12.28 14.72
C ILE A 37 -7.88 11.07 13.78
N LEU A 38 -8.58 9.99 14.13
CA LEU A 38 -8.56 8.75 13.38
C LEU A 38 -9.09 8.90 11.94
N PRO A 39 -10.22 9.62 11.69
CA PRO A 39 -10.69 9.86 10.32
C PRO A 39 -9.66 10.62 9.46
N GLN A 40 -8.92 11.55 10.06
CA GLN A 40 -7.84 12.30 9.37
C GLN A 40 -6.62 11.40 9.14
N ALA A 41 -6.20 10.65 10.15
CA ALA A 41 -5.08 9.73 10.07
C ALA A 41 -5.30 8.67 8.99
N ILE A 42 -6.52 8.15 8.83
CA ILE A 42 -6.87 7.16 7.78
C ILE A 42 -6.56 7.70 6.38
N LYS A 43 -6.78 9.00 6.11
CA LYS A 43 -6.45 9.62 4.82
C LYS A 43 -4.96 9.60 4.53
N ASN A 44 -4.10 9.60 5.56
CA ASN A 44 -2.65 9.49 5.45
C ASN A 44 -2.17 8.03 5.41
N ILE A 45 -2.82 7.14 6.17
CA ILE A 45 -2.44 5.73 6.30
C ILE A 45 -2.75 4.95 5.01
N LEU A 46 -3.93 5.16 4.40
CA LEU A 46 -4.37 4.37 3.25
C LEU A 46 -3.42 4.47 2.03
N PRO A 47 -2.95 5.67 1.63
CA PRO A 47 -1.95 5.79 0.57
C PRO A 47 -0.63 5.07 0.88
N ALA A 48 -0.16 5.18 2.12
CA ALA A 48 1.08 4.54 2.56
C ALA A 48 0.97 3.01 2.55
N LEU A 49 -0.16 2.45 3.03
CA LEU A 49 -0.43 1.02 2.95
C LEU A 49 -0.56 0.52 1.51
N GLY A 50 -1.18 1.30 0.63
CA GLY A 50 -1.28 0.97 -0.79
C GLY A 50 0.09 0.93 -1.48
N ASN A 51 0.97 1.87 -1.15
CA ASN A 51 2.35 1.87 -1.64
C ASN A 51 3.13 0.65 -1.12
N GLU A 52 3.02 0.35 0.18
CA GLU A 52 3.67 -0.82 0.78
C GLU A 52 3.19 -2.13 0.13
N PHE A 53 1.89 -2.25 -0.16
CA PHE A 53 1.35 -3.41 -0.87
C PHE A 53 1.98 -3.59 -2.26
N ILE A 54 2.17 -2.51 -3.01
CA ILE A 54 2.84 -2.57 -4.33
C ILE A 54 4.31 -2.99 -4.19
N VAL A 55 5.00 -2.54 -3.14
CA VAL A 55 6.37 -2.97 -2.84
C VAL A 55 6.41 -4.46 -2.54
N LEU A 56 5.53 -4.95 -1.65
CA LEU A 56 5.45 -6.36 -1.30
C LEU A 56 5.16 -7.24 -2.52
N VAL A 57 4.29 -6.83 -3.45
CA VAL A 57 4.05 -7.56 -4.71
C VAL A 57 5.32 -7.69 -5.55
N LYS A 58 6.17 -6.65 -5.59
CA LYS A 58 7.47 -6.72 -6.27
C LYS A 58 8.44 -7.64 -5.51
N GLU A 59 8.50 -7.54 -4.19
CA GLU A 59 9.39 -8.39 -3.37
C GLU A 59 9.00 -9.87 -3.40
N THR A 60 7.70 -10.19 -3.51
CA THR A 60 7.25 -11.58 -3.67
C THR A 60 7.81 -12.24 -4.94
N SER A 61 8.04 -11.48 -6.01
CA SER A 61 8.61 -12.01 -7.25
C SER A 61 10.06 -12.50 -7.09
N ILE A 62 10.80 -11.95 -6.11
CA ILE A 62 12.14 -12.38 -5.71
C ILE A 62 12.06 -13.63 -4.81
N LEU A 63 11.00 -13.73 -3.99
CA LEU A 63 10.75 -14.83 -3.06
C LEU A 63 10.17 -16.10 -3.68
N GLY A 64 10.02 -16.17 -5.01
CA GLY A 64 9.66 -17.40 -5.74
C GLY A 64 10.52 -18.62 -5.40
N TYR A 65 11.64 -18.45 -4.68
CA TYR A 65 12.41 -19.55 -4.08
C TYR A 65 11.65 -20.41 -3.05
N VAL A 66 10.63 -19.88 -2.36
CA VAL A 66 9.94 -20.58 -1.26
C VAL A 66 8.53 -21.00 -1.69
N ALA A 67 8.42 -22.19 -2.28
CA ALA A 67 7.27 -23.13 -2.33
C ALA A 67 5.82 -22.62 -2.56
N ILE A 68 5.59 -21.35 -2.87
CA ILE A 68 4.32 -20.80 -3.34
C ILE A 68 4.43 -20.71 -4.85
N VAL A 69 3.45 -21.26 -5.58
CA VAL A 69 3.40 -21.13 -7.04
C VAL A 69 3.06 -19.67 -7.37
N ASP A 70 4.08 -18.85 -7.43
CA ASP A 70 4.01 -17.49 -7.93
C ASP A 70 4.22 -17.46 -9.45
N LEU A 71 4.11 -16.27 -10.06
CA LEU A 71 4.24 -16.13 -11.49
C LEU A 71 5.66 -16.50 -11.99
N THR A 72 6.67 -16.34 -11.14
CA THR A 72 8.05 -16.74 -11.42
C THR A 72 8.16 -18.27 -11.47
N LYS A 73 7.51 -19.00 -10.56
CA LYS A 73 7.44 -20.48 -10.59
C LYS A 73 6.70 -21.02 -11.81
N VAL A 74 5.66 -20.32 -12.27
CA VAL A 74 4.99 -20.68 -13.54
C VAL A 74 5.96 -20.54 -14.71
N SER A 75 6.78 -19.49 -14.74
CA SER A 75 7.84 -19.33 -15.74
C SER A 75 8.84 -20.49 -15.68
N ASP A 76 9.36 -20.84 -14.50
CA ASP A 76 10.29 -21.96 -14.33
C ASP A 76 9.71 -23.28 -14.84
N PHE A 77 8.41 -23.52 -14.61
CA PHE A 77 7.73 -24.71 -15.12
C PHE A 77 7.71 -24.73 -16.66
N VAL A 78 7.43 -23.60 -17.31
CA VAL A 78 7.47 -23.49 -18.77
C VAL A 78 8.89 -23.71 -19.29
N ILE A 79 9.89 -23.07 -18.67
CA ILE A 79 11.32 -23.23 -19.03
C ILE A 79 11.73 -24.71 -18.94
N SER A 80 11.27 -25.43 -17.91
CA SER A 80 11.57 -26.86 -17.74
C SER A 80 10.99 -27.76 -18.84
N ARG A 81 10.01 -27.26 -19.60
CA ARG A 81 9.35 -27.98 -20.71
C ARG A 81 9.96 -27.65 -22.07
N ILE A 82 10.27 -26.38 -22.31
CA ILE A 82 10.75 -25.90 -23.61
C ILE A 82 12.27 -25.71 -23.67
N PHE A 83 12.97 -25.81 -22.54
CA PHE A 83 14.41 -25.58 -22.36
C PHE A 83 14.91 -24.21 -22.86
N GLU A 84 14.00 -23.26 -23.03
CA GLU A 84 14.26 -21.89 -23.45
C GLU A 84 13.82 -20.92 -22.34
N ALA A 85 14.75 -20.10 -21.86
CA ALA A 85 14.52 -19.22 -20.71
C ALA A 85 14.01 -17.82 -21.08
N LEU A 86 14.41 -17.29 -22.24
CA LEU A 86 14.26 -15.87 -22.55
C LEU A 86 12.80 -15.47 -22.73
N ALA A 87 12.03 -16.19 -23.54
CA ALA A 87 10.62 -15.88 -23.79
C ALA A 87 9.73 -15.97 -22.53
N PRO A 88 9.81 -17.04 -21.70
CA PRO A 88 9.05 -17.11 -20.44
C PRO A 88 9.39 -16.00 -19.45
N LEU A 89 10.68 -15.67 -19.29
CA LEU A 89 11.12 -14.62 -18.37
C LEU A 89 10.64 -13.24 -18.81
N LEU A 90 10.70 -12.92 -20.10
CA LEU A 90 10.16 -11.65 -20.63
C LEU A 90 8.64 -11.57 -20.47
N GLY A 91 7.92 -12.68 -20.69
CA GLY A 91 6.47 -12.75 -20.47
C GLY A 91 6.10 -12.48 -19.01
N THR A 92 6.80 -13.11 -18.07
CA THR A 92 6.62 -12.88 -16.63
C THR A 92 6.93 -11.44 -16.23
N ALA A 93 8.03 -10.87 -16.73
CA ALA A 93 8.38 -9.47 -16.48
C ALA A 93 7.29 -8.50 -16.97
N LEU A 94 6.73 -8.75 -18.16
CA LEU A 94 5.65 -7.95 -18.72
C LEU A 94 4.37 -8.02 -17.87
N ILE A 95 3.97 -9.22 -17.43
CA ILE A 95 2.79 -9.40 -16.59
C ILE A 95 2.97 -8.68 -15.23
N TYR A 96 4.14 -8.84 -14.59
CA TYR A 96 4.44 -8.10 -13.36
C TYR A 96 4.39 -6.58 -13.58
N TYR A 97 4.93 -6.08 -14.69
CA TYR A 97 4.85 -4.67 -15.04
C TYR A 97 3.40 -4.19 -15.17
N VAL A 98 2.54 -4.95 -15.86
CA VAL A 98 1.12 -4.62 -16.02
C VAL A 98 0.41 -4.57 -14.68
N ILE A 99 0.62 -5.56 -13.81
CA ILE A 99 0.04 -5.60 -12.46
C ILE A 99 0.46 -4.37 -11.64
N VAL A 100 1.76 -4.11 -11.55
CA VAL A 100 2.30 -2.97 -10.80
C VAL A 100 1.76 -1.66 -11.36
N LYS A 101 1.70 -1.52 -12.68
CA LYS A 101 1.18 -0.33 -13.34
C LYS A 101 -0.29 -0.11 -13.02
N PHE A 102 -1.11 -1.15 -13.06
CA PHE A 102 -2.54 -1.08 -12.74
C PHE A 102 -2.77 -0.70 -11.27
N LEU A 103 -2.05 -1.34 -10.34
CA LEU A 103 -2.12 -1.02 -8.91
C LEU A 103 -1.69 0.43 -8.63
N THR A 104 -0.60 0.88 -9.27
CA THR A 104 -0.11 2.26 -9.14
C THR A 104 -1.13 3.27 -9.65
N LEU A 105 -1.79 3.00 -10.79
CA LEU A 105 -2.84 3.86 -11.32
C LEU A 105 -4.06 3.90 -10.38
N GLY A 106 -4.46 2.76 -9.81
CA GLY A 106 -5.53 2.69 -8.82
C GLY A 106 -5.21 3.49 -7.55
N LEU A 107 -3.98 3.36 -7.05
CA LEU A 107 -3.50 4.12 -5.89
C LEU A 107 -3.49 5.62 -6.15
N ASN A 108 -2.98 6.05 -7.30
CA ASN A 108 -3.00 7.46 -7.71
C ASN A 108 -4.43 8.01 -7.80
N ALA A 109 -5.39 7.21 -8.27
CA ALA A 109 -6.80 7.60 -8.30
C ALA A 109 -7.39 7.74 -6.89
N LEU A 110 -7.04 6.83 -5.97
CA LEU A 110 -7.42 6.91 -4.56
C LEU A 110 -6.85 8.15 -3.88
N GLU A 111 -5.55 8.41 -4.05
CA GLU A 111 -4.88 9.60 -3.49
C GLU A 111 -5.52 10.91 -3.98
N ARG A 112 -5.83 10.98 -5.28
CA ARG A 112 -6.52 12.14 -5.87
C ARG A 112 -7.89 12.36 -5.24
N ARG A 113 -8.68 11.29 -5.01
CA ARG A 113 -9.99 11.39 -4.37
C ARG A 113 -9.90 11.82 -2.91
N LEU A 114 -8.92 11.28 -2.16
CA LEU A 114 -8.71 11.66 -0.75
C LEU A 114 -8.30 13.13 -0.63
N ARG A 115 -7.39 13.62 -1.47
CA ARG A 115 -6.96 15.03 -1.48
C ARG A 115 -8.05 16.02 -1.88
N GLN A 116 -9.02 15.61 -2.69
CA GLN A 116 -10.17 16.46 -3.03
C GLN A 116 -11.07 16.77 -1.82
N SER A 117 -11.08 15.91 -0.80
CA SER A 117 -11.83 16.13 0.44
C SER A 117 -11.24 17.23 1.32
N ASP A 118 -9.96 17.58 1.17
CA ASP A 118 -9.27 18.57 2.03
C ASP A 118 -9.26 19.98 1.43
N ARG A 119 -9.76 20.15 0.19
CA ARG A 119 -9.84 21.43 -0.54
C ARG A 119 -11.20 22.11 -0.44
N ARG A 120 -12.12 21.60 0.38
CA ARG A 120 -13.45 22.16 0.61
C ARG A 120 -13.60 22.66 2.03
#